data_AF-A0A356BEI7-F1
#
_entry.id   AF-A0A356BEI7-F1
#
_cell.length_a   1.000
_cell.length_b   1.000
_cell.length_c   1.000
_cell.angle_alpha   90.00
_cell.angle_beta   90.00
_cell.angle_gamma   90.00
#
_symmetry.space_group_name_H-M   'P 1'
#
loop_
_entity.id
_entity.type
_entity.pdbx_description
1 polymer ?
#
loop_
_entity_poly.entity_id
_entity_poly.type
_entity_poly.pdbx_seq_one_letter_code
_entity_poly.pdbx_strand_id
1 'polypeptide(L)'
;MYKLSALFLLFTVASAAADNPGCVQSPKRTKACPNMLYRTAQLPGMAAPGLICICASDFAALLQQPQTEGEKVSQNMTRRQMEVSYGDKLQAVLDILQRKN
;
A
#
# COMPACT_ATOMS: atom_id res chain seq x y z
N MET A 1 -28.99 -13.79 54.55
CA MET A 1 -28.76 -14.36 53.21
C MET A 1 -28.61 -13.20 52.23
N TYR A 2 -27.37 -12.80 51.94
CA TYR A 2 -27.08 -11.63 51.09
C TYR A 2 -27.05 -12.06 49.62
N LYS A 3 -28.00 -11.58 48.82
CA LYS A 3 -28.02 -11.79 47.37
C LYS A 3 -27.18 -10.69 46.70
N LEU A 4 -25.93 -11.01 46.40
CA LEU A 4 -25.05 -10.20 45.55
C LEU A 4 -25.40 -10.46 44.09
N SER A 5 -26.27 -9.62 43.52
CA SER A 5 -26.50 -9.59 42.07
C SER A 5 -25.37 -8.79 41.41
N ALA A 6 -24.36 -9.49 40.91
CA ALA A 6 -23.28 -8.92 40.12
C ALA A 6 -23.84 -8.48 38.75
N LEU A 7 -23.95 -7.17 38.56
CA LEU A 7 -24.31 -6.54 37.29
C LEU A 7 -23.08 -6.60 36.37
N PHE A 8 -23.00 -7.62 35.52
CA PHE A 8 -21.92 -7.79 34.54
C PHE A 8 -22.16 -6.82 33.37
N LEU A 9 -21.62 -5.60 33.49
CA LEU A 9 -21.55 -4.62 32.41
C LEU A 9 -20.58 -5.15 31.34
N LEU A 10 -21.15 -5.82 30.33
CA LEU A 10 -20.46 -6.18 29.09
C LEU A 10 -20.17 -4.90 28.30
N PHE A 11 -19.05 -4.26 28.59
CA PHE A 11 -18.46 -3.26 27.70
C PHE A 11 -17.98 -3.98 26.44
N THR A 12 -18.83 -4.04 25.42
CA THR A 12 -18.39 -4.40 24.07
C THR A 12 -17.51 -3.27 23.56
N VAL A 13 -16.19 -3.45 23.67
CA VAL A 13 -15.22 -2.61 22.98
C VAL A 13 -15.43 -2.85 21.49
N ALA A 14 -16.14 -1.94 20.83
CA ALA A 14 -16.21 -1.90 19.39
C ALA A 14 -14.80 -1.60 18.88
N SER A 15 -14.07 -2.64 18.48
CA SER A 15 -12.84 -2.50 17.73
C SER A 15 -13.19 -1.82 16.41
N ALA A 16 -13.06 -0.50 16.36
CA ALA A 16 -12.96 0.20 15.10
C ALA A 16 -11.73 -0.38 14.42
N ALA A 17 -11.94 -1.23 13.41
CA ALA A 17 -10.91 -1.56 12.46
C ALA A 17 -10.56 -0.22 11.80
N ALA A 18 -9.53 0.45 12.32
CA ALA A 18 -8.85 1.46 11.55
C ALA A 18 -8.54 0.78 10.23
N ASP A 19 -9.08 1.31 9.14
CA ASP A 19 -8.58 1.04 7.80
C ASP A 19 -7.09 1.34 7.87
N ASN A 20 -6.30 0.33 8.22
CA ASN A 20 -4.89 0.34 8.01
C ASN A 20 -4.83 -0.03 6.53
N PRO A 21 -4.67 0.94 5.60
CA PRO A 21 -4.49 0.57 4.22
C PRO A 21 -3.23 -0.27 4.21
N GLY A 22 -3.40 -1.60 4.07
CA GLY A 22 -2.28 -2.52 4.03
C GLY A 22 -1.26 -1.97 3.05
N CYS A 23 0.03 -2.05 3.40
CA CYS A 23 1.09 -1.43 2.60
C CYS A 23 0.90 -1.72 1.12
N VAL A 24 1.14 -0.72 0.27
CA VAL A 24 1.08 -0.91 -1.17
C VAL A 24 2.21 -1.86 -1.57
N GLN A 25 1.83 -3.08 -1.91
CA GLN A 25 2.73 -4.16 -2.26
C GLN A 25 2.08 -5.16 -3.20
N SER A 26 2.92 -5.99 -3.82
CA SER A 26 2.47 -7.08 -4.67
C SER A 26 1.56 -8.03 -3.88
N PRO A 27 0.35 -8.34 -4.39
CA PRO A 27 -0.57 -9.27 -3.73
C PRO A 27 -0.02 -10.71 -3.69
N LYS A 28 0.99 -11.02 -4.52
CA LYS A 28 1.64 -12.34 -4.58
C LYS A 28 2.80 -12.50 -3.59
N ARG A 29 3.07 -11.49 -2.77
CA ARG A 29 4.20 -11.51 -1.84
C ARG A 29 3.99 -12.52 -0.73
N THR A 30 5.02 -13.34 -0.49
CA THR A 30 5.05 -14.33 0.61
C THR A 30 6.14 -14.06 1.64
N LYS A 31 7.08 -13.14 1.37
CA LYS A 31 8.18 -12.75 2.26
C LYS A 31 8.06 -11.28 2.67
N ALA A 32 8.78 -10.87 3.71
CA ALA A 32 8.84 -9.46 4.10
C ALA A 32 9.37 -8.57 2.95
N CYS A 33 8.89 -7.32 2.89
CA CYS A 33 9.39 -6.33 1.94
C CYS A 33 10.83 -5.94 2.30
N PRO A 34 11.80 -6.09 1.39
CA PRO A 34 13.18 -5.70 1.67
C PRO A 34 13.34 -4.17 1.75
N ASN A 35 12.53 -3.41 1.00
CA ASN A 35 12.65 -1.96 0.86
C ASN A 35 11.31 -1.26 1.17
N MET A 36 10.87 -1.32 2.43
CA MET A 36 9.64 -0.67 2.87
C MET A 36 9.88 0.82 3.07
N LEU A 37 9.10 1.65 2.38
CA LEU A 37 9.16 3.11 2.50
C LEU A 37 7.87 3.63 3.09
N TYR A 38 7.99 4.56 4.03
CA TYR A 38 6.86 5.29 4.61
C TYR A 38 6.85 6.73 4.06
N ARG A 39 5.72 7.19 3.54
CA ARG A 39 5.56 8.52 2.94
C ARG A 39 4.21 9.11 3.29
N THR A 40 4.16 10.41 3.50
CA THR A 40 2.89 11.14 3.59
C THR A 40 2.37 11.43 2.19
N ALA A 41 1.24 10.83 1.84
CA ALA A 41 0.62 11.02 0.53
C ALA A 41 -0.90 10.74 0.60
N GLN A 42 -1.60 11.10 -0.47
CA GLN A 42 -3.00 10.75 -0.67
C GLN A 42 -3.10 9.91 -1.94
N LEU A 43 -3.42 8.63 -1.79
CA LEU A 43 -3.70 7.74 -2.92
C LEU A 43 -5.14 7.91 -3.40
N PRO A 44 -5.45 7.55 -4.65
CA PRO A 44 -6.83 7.44 -5.10
C PRO A 44 -7.69 6.61 -4.14
N GLY A 45 -8.86 7.15 -3.80
CA GLY A 45 -9.78 6.56 -2.81
C GLY A 45 -9.54 6.98 -1.35
N MET A 46 -8.49 7.74 -1.04
CA MET A 46 -8.30 8.29 0.31
C MET A 46 -9.03 9.62 0.49
N ALA A 47 -9.74 9.79 1.62
CA ALA A 47 -10.46 11.03 1.94
C ALA A 47 -9.54 12.21 2.30
N ALA A 48 -8.36 11.93 2.85
CA ALA A 48 -7.35 12.91 3.23
C ALA A 48 -5.93 12.32 3.08
N PRO A 49 -4.88 13.16 3.02
CA PRO A 49 -3.50 12.68 3.08
C PRO A 49 -3.21 11.89 4.37
N GLY A 50 -2.40 10.85 4.26
CA GLY A 50 -2.01 10.02 5.40
C GLY A 50 -0.62 9.44 5.24
N LEU A 51 -0.11 8.83 6.32
CA LEU A 51 1.11 8.04 6.25
C LEU A 51 0.80 6.72 5.55
N ILE A 52 1.37 6.50 4.38
CA ILE A 52 1.27 5.24 3.64
C ILE A 52 2.61 4.51 3.66
N CYS A 53 2.56 3.18 3.62
CA CYS A 53 3.73 2.35 3.37
C CYS A 53 3.68 1.77 1.96
N ILE A 54 4.81 1.79 1.26
CA ILE A 54 4.98 1.26 -0.10
C ILE A 54 6.22 0.38 -0.10
N CYS A 55 6.12 -0.81 -0.69
CA CYS A 55 7.31 -1.61 -0.94
C CYS A 55 7.96 -1.25 -2.27
N ALA A 56 9.04 -0.46 -2.22
CA ALA A 56 9.68 0.07 -3.42
C ALA A 56 10.20 -1.01 -4.37
N SER A 57 10.63 -2.16 -3.84
CA SER A 57 11.17 -3.26 -4.65
C SER A 57 10.15 -3.88 -5.60
N ASP A 58 8.84 -3.78 -5.33
CA ASP A 58 7.82 -4.27 -6.28
C ASP A 58 7.76 -3.45 -7.57
N PHE A 59 8.17 -2.18 -7.49
CA PHE A 59 8.05 -1.23 -8.59
C PHE A 59 9.37 -1.00 -9.31
N ALA A 60 10.45 -1.68 -8.90
CA ALA A 60 11.81 -1.44 -9.39
C ALA A 60 11.92 -1.43 -10.93
N ALA A 61 11.22 -2.33 -11.61
CA ALA A 61 11.20 -2.41 -13.07
C ALA A 61 10.65 -1.15 -13.76
N LEU A 62 9.77 -0.40 -13.09
CA LEU A 62 9.19 0.85 -13.60
C LEU A 62 9.93 2.11 -13.12
N LEU A 63 10.86 1.96 -12.18
CA LEU A 63 11.65 3.08 -11.64
C LEU A 63 12.97 3.30 -12.37
N GLN A 64 13.39 2.33 -13.19
CA GLN A 64 14.62 2.40 -13.97
C GLN A 64 14.37 3.08 -15.32
N GLN A 65 15.32 3.89 -15.79
CA GLN A 65 15.26 4.45 -17.14
C GLN A 65 15.74 3.39 -18.15
N PRO A 66 14.91 2.98 -19.13
CA PRO A 66 15.33 2.02 -20.15
C PRO A 66 16.43 2.62 -21.03
N GLN A 67 17.45 1.83 -21.34
CA GLN A 67 18.60 2.21 -22.16
C GLN A 67 18.47 1.74 -23.62
N THR A 68 17.55 0.81 -23.88
CA THR A 68 17.30 0.26 -25.22
C THR A 68 15.80 0.25 -25.56
N GLU A 69 15.48 0.19 -26.86
CA GLU A 69 14.08 0.03 -27.30
C GLU A 69 13.46 -1.29 -26.80
N GLY A 70 14.26 -2.37 -26.72
CA GLY A 70 13.80 -3.64 -26.14
C GLY A 70 13.41 -3.51 -24.67
N GLU A 71 14.22 -2.81 -23.86
CA GLU A 71 13.91 -2.51 -22.46
C GLU A 71 12.68 -1.62 -22.32
N LYS A 72 12.52 -0.63 -23.19
CA LYS A 72 11.36 0.25 -23.21
C LYS A 72 10.07 -0.52 -23.51
N VAL A 73 10.09 -1.43 -24.48
CA VAL A 73 8.96 -2.32 -24.77
C VAL A 73 8.66 -3.21 -23.57
N SER A 74 9.67 -3.85 -22.99
CA SER A 74 9.53 -4.69 -21.80
C SER A 74 8.90 -3.92 -20.63
N GLN A 75 9.41 -2.73 -20.32
CA GLN A 75 8.90 -1.87 -19.26
C GLN A 75 7.45 -1.44 -19.51
N ASN A 76 7.08 -1.09 -20.74
CA ASN A 76 5.69 -0.77 -21.09
C ASN A 76 4.75 -1.96 -20.87
N MET A 77 5.19 -3.18 -21.17
CA MET A 77 4.40 -4.39 -20.91
C MET A 77 4.28 -4.66 -19.41
N THR A 78 5.36 -4.48 -18.64
CA THR A 78 5.31 -4.56 -17.18
C THR A 78 4.35 -3.53 -16.60
N ARG A 79 4.38 -2.29 -17.10
CA ARG A 79 3.47 -1.23 -16.66
C ARG A 79 2.02 -1.64 -16.86
N ARG A 80 1.64 -2.12 -18.05
CA ARG A 80 0.28 -2.61 -18.33
C ARG A 80 -0.17 -3.72 -17.39
N GLN A 81 0.72 -4.67 -17.07
CA GLN A 81 0.41 -5.73 -16.10
C GLN A 81 0.18 -5.20 -14.68
N MET A 82 0.97 -4.20 -14.27
CA MET A 82 0.80 -3.54 -12.99
C MET A 82 -0.46 -2.68 -12.94
N GLU A 83 -0.88 -2.05 -14.05
CA GLU A 83 -2.14 -1.30 -14.15
C GLU A 83 -3.34 -2.20 -13.85
N VAL A 84 -3.31 -3.47 -14.27
CA VAL A 84 -4.35 -4.46 -13.90
C VAL A 84 -4.38 -4.75 -12.40
N SER A 85 -3.20 -4.76 -11.75
CA SER A 85 -3.08 -5.14 -10.33
C SER A 85 -3.36 -3.98 -9.38
N TYR A 86 -2.94 -2.76 -9.75
CA TYR A 86 -2.96 -1.57 -8.90
C TYR A 86 -3.97 -0.51 -9.34
N GLY A 87 -4.51 -0.61 -10.56
CA GLY A 87 -5.49 0.33 -11.10
C GLY A 87 -4.96 1.76 -11.15
N ASP A 88 -5.83 2.71 -10.77
CA ASP A 88 -5.56 4.14 -10.70
C ASP A 88 -4.46 4.51 -9.70
N LYS A 89 -4.15 3.64 -8.73
CA LYS A 89 -3.11 3.87 -7.72
C LYS A 89 -1.70 3.75 -8.30
N LEU A 90 -1.49 3.07 -9.43
CA LEU A 90 -0.14 2.79 -9.93
C LEU A 90 0.66 4.06 -10.16
N GLN A 91 0.11 5.02 -10.92
CA GLN A 91 0.84 6.24 -11.25
C GLN A 91 1.15 7.05 -9.98
N ALA A 92 0.17 7.20 -9.08
CA ALA A 92 0.38 7.90 -7.81
C ALA A 92 1.51 7.27 -6.98
N VAL A 93 1.61 5.94 -6.96
CA VAL A 93 2.68 5.22 -6.25
C VAL A 93 4.04 5.48 -6.91
N LEU A 94 4.14 5.42 -8.24
CA LEU A 94 5.39 5.72 -8.95
C LEU A 94 5.84 7.16 -8.71
N ASP A 95 4.90 8.12 -8.75
CA ASP A 95 5.18 9.53 -8.46
C ASP A 95 5.72 9.72 -7.04
N ILE A 96 5.20 8.98 -6.06
CA ILE A 96 5.68 9.03 -4.67
C ILE A 96 7.09 8.46 -4.56
N LEU A 97 7.38 7.37 -5.27
CA LEU A 97 8.69 6.69 -5.24
C LEU A 97 9.79 7.47 -5.98
N GLN A 98 9.42 8.29 -6.97
CA GLN A 98 10.36 9.09 -7.77
C GLN A 98 10.69 10.46 -7.14
N ARG A 99 9.96 10.90 -6.11
CA ARG A 99 10.31 12.13 -5.37
C ARG A 99 11.69 12.00 -4.76
N LYS A 100 12.62 12.85 -5.19
CA LYS A 100 13.85 13.12 -4.45
C LYS A 100 13.46 13.98 -3.25
N ASN A 101 13.82 13.55 -2.04
CA ASN A 101 13.75 14.40 -0.84
C ASN A 101 14.73 15.57 -0.98
#